data_AF-A0AAI9ZMI3-F1
#
_entry.id   AF-A0AAI9ZMI3-F1
#
_cell.length_a   1.000
_cell.length_b   1.000
_cell.length_c   1.000
_cell.angle_alpha   90.00
_cell.angle_beta   90.00
_cell.angle_gamma   90.00
#
_symmetry.space_group_name_H-M   'P 1'
#
loop_
_entity.id
_entity.type
_entity.pdbx_description
1 polymer ?
#
loop_
_entity_poly.entity_id
_entity_poly.type
_entity_poly.pdbx_seq_one_letter_code
_entity_poly.pdbx_strand_id
1 'polypeptide(L)'
;MTVSYPFQTVFAVPMTCDSCVKDVSDSLYKLGGITKVEANLEDQLLSVEGTAAPSTIVDAIQATGRDAILRGSGGSNSAAVSILESFYHANDAPSKLNEQRDREVRGLARMVQVSPTTTLIDMTLRGVAPGSYRATIREYGNLAGGASSTGPVWSEGSEDATAKGFLGVFNVGKDGRGSAYLDKPFQIWEVIGHAMVVSRQDESAVALKNDPDTLVGVIARSAGVWDNDKTVCSCTGKTLWEERKDEVEKGML
;
A
#
# COMPACT_ATOMS: atom_id res chain seq x y z
N MET A 1 7.00 0.22 -16.75
CA MET A 1 7.02 1.52 -17.46
C MET A 1 7.99 2.42 -16.71
N THR A 2 8.92 3.06 -17.41
CA THR A 2 9.92 3.96 -16.79
C THR A 2 9.24 5.26 -16.42
N VAL A 3 9.24 5.61 -15.14
CA VAL A 3 8.73 6.89 -14.65
C VAL A 3 9.56 8.00 -15.33
N SER A 4 8.92 8.87 -16.13
CA SER A 4 9.61 9.86 -16.97
C SER A 4 9.99 11.15 -16.22
N TYR A 5 9.65 11.26 -14.94
CA TYR A 5 9.93 12.44 -14.11
C TYR A 5 10.62 12.03 -12.83
N PRO A 6 11.71 12.71 -12.43
CA PRO A 6 12.33 12.46 -11.15
C PRO A 6 11.34 12.79 -10.03
N PHE A 7 11.27 11.92 -9.04
CA PHE A 7 10.46 12.08 -7.86
C PHE A 7 11.29 11.79 -6.61
N GLN A 8 10.85 12.35 -5.48
CA GLN A 8 11.46 12.09 -4.19
C GLN A 8 10.69 10.98 -3.47
N THR A 9 11.41 10.05 -2.88
CA THR A 9 10.89 9.05 -1.94
C THR A 9 11.75 9.02 -0.70
N VAL A 10 11.13 8.84 0.46
CA VAL A 10 11.84 8.76 1.72
C VAL A 10 11.61 7.40 2.33
N PHE A 11 12.69 6.80 2.82
CA PHE A 11 12.73 5.50 3.45
C PHE A 11 13.25 5.62 4.87
N ALA A 12 12.67 4.87 5.81
CA ALA A 12 13.31 4.61 7.09
C ALA A 12 14.26 3.42 6.91
N VAL A 13 15.54 3.62 7.24
CA VAL A 13 16.61 2.64 7.07
C VAL A 13 17.48 2.66 8.33
N PRO A 14 17.73 1.51 9.00
CA PRO A 14 18.50 1.48 10.22
C PRO A 14 19.97 1.76 9.90
N MET A 15 20.38 3.02 10.04
CA MET A 15 21.73 3.50 9.83
C MET A 15 22.25 4.09 11.13
N THR A 16 23.43 3.66 11.56
CA THR A 16 24.05 4.08 12.83
C THR A 16 25.38 4.81 12.64
N CYS A 17 25.84 4.94 11.40
CA CYS A 17 27.21 5.35 11.09
C CYS A 17 27.35 5.92 9.68
N ASP A 18 28.34 6.79 9.44
CA ASP A 18 28.61 7.36 8.11
C ASP A 18 29.00 6.30 7.07
N SER A 19 29.71 5.24 7.47
CA SER A 19 29.99 4.13 6.55
C SER A 19 28.71 3.39 6.15
N CYS A 20 27.72 3.33 7.05
CA CYS A 20 26.42 2.74 6.79
C CYS A 20 25.66 3.55 5.71
N VAL A 21 25.71 4.87 5.81
CA VAL A 21 25.15 5.79 4.80
C VAL A 21 25.84 5.59 3.46
N LYS A 22 27.18 5.50 3.46
CA LYS A 22 27.96 5.30 2.25
C LYS A 22 27.63 3.97 1.56
N ASP A 23 27.59 2.86 2.31
CA ASP A 23 27.25 1.54 1.77
C ASP A 23 25.89 1.54 1.05
N VAL A 24 24.89 2.15 1.69
CA VAL A 24 23.53 2.26 1.13
C VAL A 24 23.51 3.17 -0.08
N SER A 25 24.17 4.33 -0.01
CA SER A 25 24.22 5.29 -1.11
C SER A 25 24.92 4.71 -2.33
N ASP A 26 26.05 4.03 -2.14
CA ASP A 26 26.79 3.34 -3.19
C ASP A 26 25.97 2.20 -3.83
N SER A 27 25.11 1.52 -3.05
CA SER A 27 24.15 0.55 -3.59
C SER A 27 23.10 1.22 -4.48
N LEU A 28 22.54 2.36 -4.03
CA LEU A 28 21.50 3.08 -4.75
C LEU A 28 22.00 3.76 -6.02
N TYR A 29 23.20 4.35 -6.02
CA TYR A 29 23.76 4.98 -7.22
C TYR A 29 24.10 3.97 -8.34
N LYS A 30 24.13 2.66 -8.04
CA LYS A 30 24.21 1.61 -9.08
C LYS A 30 22.89 1.42 -9.81
N LEU A 31 21.77 1.87 -9.24
CA LEU A 31 20.48 1.86 -9.90
C LEU A 31 20.43 2.97 -10.95
N GLY A 32 20.00 2.63 -12.16
CA GLY A 32 19.76 3.62 -13.21
C GLY A 32 18.63 4.57 -12.81
N GLY A 33 18.85 5.88 -12.98
CA GLY A 33 17.83 6.90 -12.77
C GLY A 33 17.82 7.56 -11.39
N ILE A 34 18.74 7.20 -10.48
CA ILE A 34 18.94 7.93 -9.22
C ILE A 34 19.76 9.19 -9.49
N THR A 35 19.23 10.34 -9.07
CA THR A 35 19.89 11.65 -9.22
C THR A 35 20.49 12.13 -7.90
N LYS A 36 19.83 11.83 -6.77
CA LYS A 36 20.24 12.32 -5.46
C LYS A 36 19.91 11.32 -4.36
N VAL A 37 20.82 11.15 -3.41
CA VAL A 37 20.59 10.40 -2.17
C VAL A 37 21.04 11.28 -1.00
N GLU A 38 20.14 11.51 -0.05
CA GLU A 38 20.41 12.27 1.17
C GLU A 38 20.01 11.42 2.38
N ALA A 39 20.95 11.25 3.31
CA ALA A 39 20.69 10.51 4.53
C ALA A 39 20.65 11.46 5.73
N ASN A 40 19.71 11.21 6.63
CA ASN A 40 19.67 11.78 7.96
C ASN A 40 19.90 10.66 8.97
N LEU A 41 21.08 10.66 9.59
CA LEU A 41 21.50 9.67 10.59
C LEU A 41 20.75 9.80 11.91
N GLU A 42 20.36 11.02 12.29
CA GLU A 42 19.63 11.28 13.55
C GLU A 42 18.24 10.64 13.48
N ASP A 43 17.54 10.84 12.36
CA ASP A 43 16.18 10.34 12.15
C ASP A 43 16.12 8.95 11.50
N GLN A 44 17.27 8.37 11.13
CA GLN A 44 17.37 7.12 10.37
C GLN A 44 16.56 7.14 9.06
N LEU A 45 16.57 8.30 8.38
CA LEU A 45 15.84 8.53 7.14
C LEU A 45 16.79 8.62 5.94
N LEU A 46 16.31 8.13 4.81
CA LEU A 46 17.00 8.16 3.53
C LEU A 46 16.06 8.72 2.47
N SER A 47 16.37 9.91 1.98
CA SER A 47 15.68 10.55 0.86
C SER A 47 16.39 10.20 -0.44
N VAL A 48 15.63 9.67 -1.39
CA VAL A 48 16.10 9.26 -2.71
C VAL A 48 15.30 10.02 -3.76
N GLU A 49 16.01 10.76 -4.61
CA GLU A 49 15.45 11.44 -5.77
C GLU A 49 15.87 10.69 -7.04
N GLY A 50 14.90 10.43 -7.91
CA GLY A 50 15.16 9.76 -9.17
C GLY A 50 13.92 9.21 -9.85
N THR A 51 14.13 8.37 -10.85
CA THR A 51 13.07 7.70 -11.62
C THR A 51 12.96 6.20 -11.31
N ALA A 52 13.84 5.67 -10.45
CA ALA A 52 13.84 4.27 -10.07
C ALA A 52 12.59 3.93 -9.22
N ALA A 53 11.98 2.78 -9.48
CA ALA A 53 10.81 2.35 -8.73
C ALA A 53 11.17 2.14 -7.24
N PRO A 54 10.31 2.55 -6.29
CA PRO A 54 10.56 2.36 -4.86
C PRO A 54 10.79 0.91 -4.45
N SER A 55 10.17 -0.06 -5.12
CA SER A 55 10.46 -1.48 -4.90
C SER A 55 11.92 -1.82 -5.22
N THR A 56 12.44 -1.35 -6.36
CA THR A 56 13.86 -1.50 -6.72
C THR A 56 14.78 -0.80 -5.72
N ILE A 57 14.37 0.36 -5.19
CA ILE A 57 15.12 1.09 -4.15
C ILE A 57 15.15 0.27 -2.85
N VAL A 58 14.01 -0.30 -2.43
CA VAL A 58 13.93 -1.18 -1.26
C VAL A 58 14.82 -2.40 -1.43
N ASP A 59 14.74 -3.08 -2.58
CA ASP A 59 15.56 -4.27 -2.88
C ASP A 59 17.06 -3.94 -2.82
N ALA A 60 17.46 -2.79 -3.36
CA ALA A 60 18.86 -2.34 -3.34
C ALA A 60 19.36 -1.98 -1.93
N ILE A 61 18.50 -1.44 -1.06
CA ILE A 61 18.83 -1.21 0.35
C ILE A 61 18.95 -2.55 1.09
N GLN A 62 18.00 -3.46 0.86
CA GLN A 62 17.98 -4.81 1.45
C GLN A 62 19.18 -5.66 1.04
N ALA A 63 19.68 -5.50 -0.20
CA ALA A 63 20.92 -6.13 -0.66
C ALA A 63 22.15 -5.71 0.16
N THR A 64 22.10 -4.59 0.89
CA THR A 64 23.16 -4.18 1.82
C THR A 64 23.04 -4.82 3.22
N GLY A 65 22.05 -5.68 3.43
CA GLY A 65 21.74 -6.30 4.72
C GLY A 65 20.92 -5.41 5.66
N ARG A 66 20.30 -4.34 5.16
CA ARG A 66 19.53 -3.37 5.93
C ARG A 66 18.07 -3.38 5.50
N ASP A 67 17.14 -3.27 6.44
CA ASP A 67 15.73 -3.15 6.10
C ASP A 67 15.40 -1.74 5.61
N ALA A 68 14.34 -1.61 4.81
CA ALA A 68 13.89 -0.34 4.26
C ALA A 68 12.37 -0.26 4.30
N ILE A 69 11.85 0.83 4.85
CA ILE A 69 10.41 1.08 4.92
C ILE A 69 10.12 2.36 4.16
N LEU A 70 9.35 2.27 3.07
CA LEU A 70 8.86 3.47 2.37
C LEU A 70 7.98 4.30 3.32
N ARG A 71 8.37 5.55 3.56
CA ARG A 71 7.68 6.52 4.43
C ARG A 71 6.82 7.50 3.65
N GLY A 72 7.05 7.65 2.35
CA GLY A 72 6.29 8.55 1.47
C GLY A 72 7.19 9.33 0.50
N SER A 73 6.70 10.45 -0.03
CA SER A 73 7.38 11.27 -1.05
C SER A 73 7.87 12.65 -0.58
N GLY A 74 7.81 12.90 0.73
CA GLY A 74 8.27 14.16 1.34
C GLY A 74 7.29 15.33 1.24
N GLY A 75 6.13 15.19 0.58
CA GLY A 75 5.03 16.17 0.61
C GLY A 75 3.99 15.85 1.69
N SER A 76 3.30 16.86 2.22
CA SER A 76 2.13 16.65 3.10
C SER A 76 0.91 16.20 2.29
N ASN A 77 0.02 15.41 2.91
CA ASN A 77 -1.16 14.81 2.26
C ASN A 77 -0.88 13.96 1.01
N SER A 78 0.35 13.47 0.85
CA SER A 78 0.80 12.69 -0.30
C SER A 78 0.67 11.18 -0.10
N ALA A 79 0.13 10.73 1.04
CA ALA A 79 0.06 9.32 1.40
C ALA A 79 -1.36 8.89 1.81
N ALA A 80 -1.69 7.66 1.45
CA ALA A 80 -2.92 7.01 1.89
C ALA A 80 -2.66 5.55 2.22
N VAL A 81 -3.56 4.97 3.01
CA VAL A 81 -3.53 3.56 3.36
C VAL A 81 -4.94 2.99 3.28
N SER A 82 -5.05 1.76 2.81
CA SER A 82 -6.28 0.97 2.88
C SER A 82 -5.97 -0.36 3.55
N ILE A 83 -6.65 -0.60 4.68
CA ILE A 83 -6.60 -1.88 5.39
C ILE A 83 -7.72 -2.74 4.80
N LEU A 84 -7.35 -3.87 4.20
CA LEU A 84 -8.25 -4.73 3.47
C LEU A 84 -8.76 -5.85 4.38
N GLU A 85 -10.05 -5.83 4.66
CA GLU A 85 -10.74 -6.75 5.56
C GLU A 85 -11.75 -7.60 4.77
N SER A 86 -12.00 -8.83 5.25
CA SER A 86 -13.10 -9.64 4.74
C SER A 86 -14.41 -9.30 5.45
N PHE A 87 -15.47 -9.06 4.67
CA PHE A 87 -16.84 -8.89 5.15
C PHE A 87 -17.70 -10.15 4.90
N TYR A 88 -17.07 -11.26 4.51
CA TYR A 88 -17.76 -12.53 4.30
C TYR A 88 -17.99 -13.24 5.63
N HIS A 89 -19.23 -13.70 5.83
CA HIS A 89 -19.62 -14.56 6.93
C HIS A 89 -20.13 -15.88 6.36
N ALA A 90 -19.46 -16.99 6.69
CA ALA A 90 -19.79 -18.31 6.15
C ALA A 90 -21.17 -18.84 6.61
N ASN A 91 -21.80 -18.21 7.60
CA ASN A 91 -23.11 -18.58 8.12
C ASN A 91 -23.94 -17.31 8.38
N ASP A 92 -25.18 -17.25 7.86
CA ASP A 92 -26.23 -16.27 8.20
C ASP A 92 -26.66 -16.38 9.68
N ALA A 93 -25.74 -16.20 10.63
CA ALA A 93 -26.10 -16.01 12.02
C ALA A 93 -26.44 -14.53 12.23
N PRO A 94 -27.66 -14.19 12.69
CA PRO A 94 -28.08 -12.81 12.85
C PRO A 94 -27.11 -12.08 13.77
N SER A 95 -26.68 -10.92 13.30
CA SER A 95 -25.75 -9.98 13.93
C SER A 95 -26.07 -9.78 15.41
N LYS A 96 -25.32 -10.43 16.30
CA LYS A 96 -25.17 -9.94 17.67
C LYS A 96 -24.28 -8.71 17.59
N LEU A 97 -24.90 -7.55 17.78
CA LEU A 97 -24.32 -6.22 17.56
C LEU A 97 -23.13 -5.86 18.48
N ASN A 98 -22.57 -6.76 19.29
CA ASN A 98 -21.79 -6.34 20.47
C ASN A 98 -20.68 -7.28 20.99
N GLU A 99 -20.19 -8.24 20.22
CA GLU A 99 -18.97 -8.98 20.58
C GLU A 99 -18.00 -8.89 19.41
N GLN A 100 -16.74 -8.57 19.72
CA GLN A 100 -15.62 -8.32 18.80
C GLN A 100 -15.84 -8.91 17.40
N ARG A 101 -16.13 -8.05 16.42
CA ARG A 101 -16.12 -8.47 15.02
C ARG A 101 -14.67 -8.81 14.73
N ASP A 102 -14.32 -10.10 14.73
CA ASP A 102 -13.04 -10.60 14.21
C ASP A 102 -13.04 -10.40 12.69
N ARG A 103 -12.98 -9.14 12.28
CA ARG A 103 -12.68 -8.75 10.91
C ARG A 103 -11.21 -9.03 10.73
N GLU A 104 -10.94 -10.14 10.05
CA GLU A 104 -9.57 -10.51 9.78
C GLU A 104 -9.00 -9.55 8.73
N VAL A 105 -7.97 -8.81 9.12
CA VAL A 105 -7.15 -8.05 8.18
C VAL A 105 -6.40 -9.05 7.33
N ARG A 106 -6.70 -9.03 6.03
CA ARG A 106 -6.15 -9.95 5.03
C ARG A 106 -5.35 -9.24 3.95
N GLY A 107 -5.23 -7.92 4.02
CA GLY A 107 -4.34 -7.19 3.16
C GLY A 107 -4.11 -5.75 3.61
N LEU A 108 -3.11 -5.15 2.99
CA LEU A 108 -2.71 -3.77 3.21
C LEU A 108 -2.31 -3.16 1.87
N ALA A 109 -2.90 -2.02 1.53
CA ALA A 109 -2.48 -1.20 0.41
C ALA A 109 -1.95 0.14 0.90
N ARG A 110 -0.71 0.46 0.56
CA ARG A 110 -0.03 1.72 0.85
C ARG A 110 0.07 2.50 -0.43
N MET A 111 -0.35 3.75 -0.41
CA MET A 111 -0.35 4.62 -1.57
C MET A 111 0.52 5.83 -1.29
N VAL A 112 1.40 6.17 -2.23
CA VAL A 112 2.29 7.32 -2.14
C VAL A 112 2.24 8.06 -3.47
N GLN A 113 1.74 9.29 -3.43
CA GLN A 113 1.80 10.21 -4.56
C GLN A 113 3.23 10.70 -4.72
N VAL A 114 3.90 10.28 -5.78
CA VAL A 114 5.28 10.65 -6.07
C VAL A 114 5.38 11.83 -7.04
N SER A 115 4.31 12.12 -7.77
CA SER A 115 4.21 13.30 -8.63
C SER A 115 2.76 13.78 -8.72
N PRO A 116 2.48 14.98 -9.27
CA PRO A 116 1.12 15.43 -9.53
C PRO A 116 0.32 14.50 -10.47
N THR A 117 0.97 13.60 -11.20
CA THR A 117 0.35 12.71 -12.19
C THR A 117 0.57 11.23 -11.90
N THR A 118 1.20 10.88 -10.77
CA THR A 118 1.56 9.48 -10.48
C THR A 118 1.48 9.19 -9.00
N THR A 119 0.66 8.20 -8.66
CA THR A 119 0.60 7.56 -7.36
C THR A 119 1.06 6.12 -7.49
N LEU A 120 1.94 5.72 -6.58
CA LEU A 120 2.43 4.36 -6.45
C LEU A 120 1.64 3.65 -5.37
N ILE A 121 1.27 2.40 -5.64
CA ILE A 121 0.48 1.56 -4.77
C ILE A 121 1.27 0.29 -4.50
N ASP A 122 1.64 0.09 -3.25
CA ASP A 122 2.24 -1.12 -2.74
C ASP A 122 1.17 -1.90 -1.97
N MET A 123 0.82 -3.08 -2.45
CA MET A 123 -0.27 -3.87 -1.91
C MET A 123 0.19 -5.29 -1.59
N THR A 124 -0.18 -5.76 -0.41
CA THR A 124 0.09 -7.12 0.07
C THR A 124 -1.23 -7.76 0.51
N LEU A 125 -1.44 -9.02 0.11
CA LEU A 125 -2.54 -9.87 0.53
C LEU A 125 -2.02 -11.12 1.24
N ARG A 126 -2.82 -11.64 2.19
CA ARG A 126 -2.57 -12.85 2.97
C ARG A 126 -3.88 -13.59 3.23
N GLY A 127 -3.80 -14.92 3.26
CA GLY A 127 -4.90 -15.77 3.71
C GLY A 127 -6.07 -15.80 2.74
N VAL A 128 -5.79 -15.57 1.46
CA VAL A 128 -6.76 -15.64 0.36
C VAL A 128 -6.42 -16.80 -0.57
N ALA A 129 -7.39 -17.31 -1.32
CA ALA A 129 -7.17 -18.44 -2.20
C ALA A 129 -6.15 -18.13 -3.31
N PRO A 130 -5.36 -19.10 -3.78
CA PRO A 130 -4.48 -18.90 -4.94
C PRO A 130 -5.31 -18.57 -6.19
N GLY A 131 -4.86 -17.59 -6.97
CA GLY A 131 -5.55 -17.20 -8.19
C GLY A 131 -5.29 -15.77 -8.64
N SER A 132 -6.03 -15.34 -9.66
CA SER A 132 -5.97 -14.00 -10.21
C SER A 132 -6.94 -13.07 -9.48
N TYR A 133 -6.43 -11.97 -8.96
CA TYR A 133 -7.19 -10.96 -8.23
C TYR A 133 -7.18 -9.64 -8.97
N ARG A 134 -8.32 -8.97 -8.93
CA ARG A 134 -8.55 -7.66 -9.49
C ARG A 134 -8.59 -6.63 -8.37
N ALA A 135 -7.81 -5.56 -8.49
CA ALA A 135 -7.87 -4.42 -7.58
C ALA A 135 -8.62 -3.25 -8.22
N THR A 136 -9.59 -2.70 -7.50
CA THR A 136 -10.40 -1.55 -7.92
C THR A 136 -10.57 -0.53 -6.81
N ILE A 137 -10.67 0.75 -7.19
CA ILE A 137 -11.17 1.83 -6.35
C ILE A 137 -12.63 2.05 -6.74
N ARG A 138 -13.49 2.14 -5.74
CA ARG A 138 -14.94 2.21 -5.87
C ARG A 138 -15.43 3.64 -5.76
N GLU A 139 -16.61 3.92 -6.27
CA GLU A 139 -17.20 5.26 -6.17
C GLU A 139 -17.42 5.71 -4.71
N TYR A 140 -17.76 4.79 -3.81
CA TYR A 140 -18.07 5.11 -2.41
C TYR A 140 -17.20 4.33 -1.41
N GLY A 141 -16.81 5.00 -0.32
CA GLY A 141 -16.23 4.38 0.88
C GLY A 141 -17.23 3.78 1.87
N ASN A 142 -18.41 3.36 1.38
CA ASN A 142 -19.46 2.82 2.25
C ASN A 142 -19.28 1.32 2.48
N LEU A 143 -18.88 0.93 3.70
CA LEU A 143 -18.70 -0.46 4.11
C LEU A 143 -19.87 -1.04 4.91
N ALA A 144 -21.06 -0.42 4.90
CA ALA A 144 -22.23 -0.90 5.64
C ALA A 144 -22.63 -2.34 5.24
N GLY A 145 -22.51 -2.68 3.95
CA GLY A 145 -22.69 -4.02 3.41
C GLY A 145 -21.38 -4.64 2.90
N GLY A 146 -20.22 -4.19 3.39
CA GLY A 146 -18.93 -4.60 2.85
C GLY A 146 -18.75 -4.14 1.40
N ALA A 147 -18.26 -5.02 0.53
CA ALA A 147 -17.95 -4.69 -0.85
C ALA A 147 -19.19 -4.43 -1.71
N SER A 148 -20.36 -4.97 -1.36
CA SER A 148 -21.60 -4.75 -2.13
C SER A 148 -22.17 -3.33 -1.99
N SER A 149 -21.77 -2.56 -0.97
CA SER A 149 -22.27 -1.19 -0.72
C SER A 149 -21.35 -0.09 -1.27
N THR A 150 -20.26 -0.43 -1.94
CA THR A 150 -19.24 0.54 -2.39
C THR A 150 -19.56 1.19 -3.75
N GLY A 151 -20.63 0.79 -4.43
CA GLY A 151 -20.98 1.30 -5.76
C GLY A 151 -20.08 0.75 -6.89
N PRO A 152 -20.17 1.31 -8.10
CA PRO A 152 -19.38 0.89 -9.26
C PRO A 152 -17.89 1.22 -9.11
N VAL A 153 -17.06 0.78 -10.06
CA VAL A 153 -15.66 1.20 -10.14
C VAL A 153 -15.63 2.70 -10.38
N TRP A 154 -14.80 3.41 -9.62
CA TRP A 154 -14.65 4.85 -9.76
C TRP A 154 -14.18 5.23 -11.16
N SER A 155 -15.00 6.02 -11.84
CA SER A 155 -14.71 6.66 -13.12
C SER A 155 -14.98 8.15 -12.94
N GLU A 156 -14.03 9.02 -13.25
CA GLU A 156 -14.19 10.49 -13.15
C GLU A 156 -15.12 11.06 -14.23
N GLY A 157 -16.33 10.53 -14.36
CA GLY A 157 -17.34 11.02 -15.29
C GLY A 157 -16.99 10.88 -16.79
N SER A 158 -15.92 10.16 -17.15
CA SER A 158 -15.58 9.88 -18.56
C SER A 158 -16.22 8.57 -19.03
N GLU A 159 -17.16 8.65 -19.99
CA GLU A 159 -17.83 7.48 -20.57
C GLU A 159 -16.89 6.57 -21.40
N ASP A 160 -15.72 7.05 -21.83
CA ASP A 160 -14.86 6.38 -22.82
C ASP A 160 -13.46 5.96 -22.35
N ALA A 161 -13.09 6.19 -21.09
CA ALA A 161 -11.80 5.74 -20.57
C ALA A 161 -12.01 4.58 -19.59
N THR A 162 -11.22 3.50 -19.73
CA THR A 162 -11.05 2.45 -18.72
C THR A 162 -11.10 3.07 -17.32
N ALA A 163 -12.11 2.70 -16.52
CA ALA A 163 -12.40 3.36 -15.25
C ALA A 163 -11.12 3.64 -14.46
N LYS A 164 -10.85 4.90 -14.11
CA LYS A 164 -9.62 5.36 -13.43
C LYS A 164 -9.33 4.56 -12.16
N GLY A 165 -10.38 4.07 -11.51
CA GLY A 165 -10.31 3.18 -10.35
C GLY A 165 -9.87 1.75 -10.65
N PHE A 166 -9.70 1.31 -11.90
CA PHE A 166 -9.16 -0.02 -12.20
C PHE A 166 -7.63 -0.03 -12.06
N LEU A 167 -7.15 -0.69 -11.01
CA LEU A 167 -5.73 -0.69 -10.66
C LEU A 167 -4.97 -1.80 -11.38
N GLY A 168 -5.63 -2.91 -11.69
CA GLY A 168 -5.06 -3.98 -12.47
C GLY A 168 -5.41 -5.36 -11.92
N VAL A 169 -4.71 -6.36 -12.45
CA VAL A 169 -4.86 -7.75 -12.10
C VAL A 169 -3.50 -8.30 -11.70
N PHE A 170 -3.46 -9.05 -10.60
CA PHE A 170 -2.25 -9.66 -10.07
C PHE A 170 -2.55 -11.06 -9.54
N ASN A 171 -1.52 -11.89 -9.41
CA ASN A 171 -1.69 -13.28 -8.99
C ASN A 171 -1.28 -13.47 -7.53
N VAL A 172 -2.09 -14.22 -6.79
CA VAL A 172 -1.79 -14.74 -5.47
C VAL A 172 -1.18 -16.14 -5.59
N GLY A 173 -0.08 -16.36 -4.89
CA GLY A 173 0.67 -17.62 -4.86
C GLY A 173 -0.08 -18.75 -4.17
N LYS A 174 0.47 -19.97 -4.28
CA LYS A 174 -0.11 -21.18 -3.66
C LYS A 174 -0.10 -21.16 -2.12
N ASP A 175 0.75 -20.32 -1.55
CA ASP A 175 0.87 -20.03 -0.13
C ASP A 175 -0.21 -19.05 0.39
N GLY A 176 -1.10 -18.59 -0.49
CA GLY A 176 -2.17 -17.64 -0.16
C GLY A 176 -1.64 -16.23 0.12
N ARG A 177 -0.43 -15.91 -0.37
CA ARG A 177 0.17 -14.58 -0.31
C ARG A 177 0.29 -13.99 -1.71
N GLY A 178 0.06 -12.70 -1.83
CA GLY A 178 0.24 -11.98 -3.08
C GLY A 178 0.72 -10.57 -2.81
N SER A 179 1.60 -10.08 -3.66
CA SER A 179 2.02 -8.69 -3.64
C SER A 179 1.83 -8.08 -5.03
N ALA A 180 1.51 -6.80 -5.06
CA ALA A 180 1.37 -6.03 -6.28
C ALA A 180 1.93 -4.63 -6.08
N TYR A 181 2.73 -4.21 -7.04
CA TYR A 181 3.26 -2.86 -7.12
C TYR A 181 2.70 -2.20 -8.37
N LEU A 182 1.90 -1.14 -8.21
CA LEU A 182 1.12 -0.53 -9.29
C LEU A 182 1.38 0.98 -9.34
N ASP A 183 1.60 1.52 -10.52
CA ASP A 183 1.62 2.96 -10.79
C ASP A 183 0.32 3.41 -11.46
N LYS A 184 -0.28 4.49 -10.95
CA LYS A 184 -1.57 4.99 -11.43
C LYS A 184 -1.63 6.51 -11.57
N PRO A 185 -2.33 7.02 -12.60
CA PRO A 185 -2.40 8.44 -12.87
C PRO A 185 -3.52 9.12 -12.08
N PHE A 186 -3.42 9.09 -10.75
CA PHE A 186 -4.33 9.80 -9.87
C PHE A 186 -3.56 10.46 -8.71
N GLN A 187 -4.18 11.45 -8.09
CA GLN A 187 -3.71 12.15 -6.91
C GLN A 187 -4.42 11.58 -5.67
N ILE A 188 -3.73 11.57 -4.53
CA ILE A 188 -4.24 10.92 -3.31
C ILE A 188 -5.57 11.52 -2.86
N TRP A 189 -5.73 12.84 -2.96
CA TRP A 189 -6.96 13.51 -2.56
C TRP A 189 -8.19 13.09 -3.38
N GLU A 190 -8.00 12.60 -4.61
CA GLU A 190 -9.08 12.12 -5.47
C GLU A 190 -9.68 10.80 -4.95
N VAL A 191 -8.90 10.03 -4.19
CA VAL A 191 -9.27 8.67 -3.74
C VAL A 191 -9.51 8.58 -2.23
N ILE A 192 -9.16 9.61 -1.44
CA ILE A 192 -9.46 9.62 0.00
C ILE A 192 -10.97 9.51 0.22
N GLY A 193 -11.38 8.56 1.06
CA GLY A 193 -12.79 8.33 1.39
C GLY A 193 -13.52 7.41 0.40
N HIS A 194 -12.84 6.96 -0.67
CA HIS A 194 -13.32 5.86 -1.51
C HIS A 194 -12.99 4.51 -0.88
N ALA A 195 -13.65 3.43 -1.31
CA ALA A 195 -13.25 2.08 -0.94
C ALA A 195 -12.28 1.50 -1.97
N MET A 196 -11.29 0.76 -1.52
CA MET A 196 -10.52 -0.17 -2.33
C MET A 196 -11.11 -1.56 -2.16
N VAL A 197 -11.33 -2.25 -3.27
CA VAL A 197 -11.81 -3.63 -3.33
C VAL A 197 -10.80 -4.48 -4.06
N VAL A 198 -10.53 -5.65 -3.50
CA VAL A 198 -9.73 -6.69 -4.14
C VAL A 198 -10.54 -7.98 -4.17
N SER A 199 -10.83 -8.49 -5.37
CA SER A 199 -11.70 -9.65 -5.56
C SER A 199 -11.30 -10.46 -6.79
N ARG A 200 -11.72 -11.72 -6.82
CA ARG A 200 -11.60 -12.63 -7.98
C ARG A 200 -12.76 -12.49 -8.96
N GLN A 201 -13.82 -11.78 -8.59
CA GLN A 201 -15.05 -11.67 -9.36
C GLN A 201 -14.86 -10.80 -10.61
N ASP A 202 -15.44 -11.24 -11.72
CA ASP A 202 -15.60 -10.40 -12.92
C ASP A 202 -16.90 -9.61 -12.81
N GLU A 203 -16.77 -8.30 -12.61
CA GLU A 203 -17.89 -7.39 -12.37
C GLU A 203 -18.58 -6.92 -13.66
N SER A 204 -18.14 -7.38 -14.84
CA SER A 204 -18.77 -7.04 -16.11
C SER A 204 -20.19 -7.60 -16.26
N ALA A 205 -20.54 -8.64 -15.49
CA ALA A 205 -21.83 -9.35 -15.60
C ALA A 205 -22.64 -9.44 -14.30
N VAL A 206 -22.00 -9.33 -13.13
CA VAL A 206 -22.66 -9.56 -11.82
C VAL A 206 -22.22 -8.51 -10.81
N ALA A 207 -23.17 -7.99 -10.03
CA ALA A 207 -22.88 -7.09 -8.92
C ALA A 207 -21.98 -7.76 -7.88
N LEU A 208 -21.02 -7.00 -7.36
CA LEU A 208 -20.02 -7.49 -6.42
C LEU A 208 -20.67 -8.04 -5.14
N LYS A 209 -20.29 -9.27 -4.75
CA LYS A 209 -20.74 -9.93 -3.52
C LYS A 209 -19.59 -10.11 -2.55
N ASN A 210 -19.89 -10.14 -1.25
CA ASN A 210 -18.90 -10.55 -0.25
C ASN A 210 -18.74 -12.08 -0.33
N ASP A 211 -17.52 -12.53 -0.60
CA ASP A 211 -17.10 -13.94 -0.57
C ASP A 211 -15.76 -14.04 0.21
N PRO A 212 -15.25 -15.25 0.53
CA PRO A 212 -14.00 -15.40 1.29
C PRO A 212 -12.77 -14.71 0.66
N ASP A 213 -12.82 -14.46 -0.64
CA ASP A 213 -11.74 -13.92 -1.46
C ASP A 213 -12.01 -12.45 -1.85
N THR A 214 -12.99 -11.80 -1.24
CA THR A 214 -13.33 -10.40 -1.48
C THR A 214 -12.96 -9.57 -0.26
N LEU A 215 -11.96 -8.73 -0.46
CA LEU A 215 -11.44 -7.86 0.55
C LEU A 215 -11.78 -6.41 0.23
N VAL A 216 -12.11 -5.65 1.26
CA VAL A 216 -12.49 -4.25 1.10
C VAL A 216 -11.95 -3.40 2.25
N GLY A 217 -11.57 -2.17 1.94
CA GLY A 217 -11.12 -1.19 2.93
C GLY A 217 -11.39 0.23 2.46
N VAL A 218 -11.67 1.14 3.38
CA VAL A 218 -11.70 2.58 3.04
C VAL A 218 -10.26 3.06 2.81
N ILE A 219 -10.05 3.89 1.81
CA ILE A 219 -8.80 4.60 1.58
C ILE A 219 -8.77 5.78 2.54
N ALA A 220 -7.97 5.64 3.61
CA ALA A 220 -7.78 6.64 4.63
C ALA A 220 -6.53 7.46 4.37
N ARG A 221 -6.52 8.71 4.88
CA ARG A 221 -5.30 9.53 4.89
C ARG A 221 -4.24 8.81 5.71
N SER A 222 -3.04 8.74 5.16
CA SER A 222 -1.86 8.36 5.93
C SER A 222 -1.01 9.62 6.12
N ALA A 223 -0.29 9.67 7.22
CA ALA A 223 0.72 10.69 7.40
C ALA A 223 1.76 10.56 6.28
N GLY A 224 2.14 11.71 5.69
CA GLY A 224 3.35 11.77 4.88
C GLY A 224 4.59 11.54 5.74
N VAL A 225 5.74 11.41 5.09
CA VAL A 225 7.06 11.17 5.71
C VAL A 225 7.31 12.07 6.92
N TRP A 226 6.95 13.35 6.79
CA TRP A 226 7.22 14.42 7.77
C TRP A 226 6.02 14.76 8.65
N ASP A 227 4.88 14.11 8.45
CA ASP A 227 3.66 14.38 9.20
C ASP A 227 3.51 13.46 10.43
N ASN A 228 4.39 12.47 10.60
CA ASN A 228 4.30 11.48 11.69
C ASN A 228 5.65 10.86 12.07
N ASP A 229 6.37 11.50 12.98
CA ASP A 229 7.66 11.02 13.52
C ASP A 229 7.51 9.93 14.60
N LYS A 230 6.44 9.13 14.57
CA LYS A 230 6.24 8.04 15.53
C LYS A 230 7.28 6.95 15.31
N THR A 231 8.35 6.98 16.10
CA THR A 231 9.35 5.91 16.23
C THR A 231 8.87 4.79 17.16
N VAL A 232 7.98 5.12 18.10
CA VAL A 232 7.34 4.20 19.05
C VAL A 232 5.83 4.31 18.90
N CYS A 233 5.16 3.17 18.76
CA CYS A 233 3.70 3.12 18.72
C CYS A 233 3.13 3.19 20.14
N SER A 234 2.31 4.21 20.44
CA SER A 234 1.73 4.39 21.77
C SER A 234 0.77 3.26 22.19
N CYS A 235 0.27 2.47 21.25
CA CYS A 235 -0.63 1.34 21.52
C CYS A 235 0.11 0.11 22.07
N THR A 236 1.36 -0.10 21.64
CA THR A 236 2.15 -1.29 21.96
C THR A 236 3.39 -0.98 22.79
N GLY A 237 3.86 0.27 22.78
CA GLY A 237 5.15 0.70 23.34
C GLY A 237 6.36 0.19 22.56
N LYS A 238 6.14 -0.51 21.44
CA LYS A 238 7.20 -1.07 20.60
C LYS A 238 7.70 -0.05 19.58
N THR A 239 8.97 -0.16 19.23
CA THR A 239 9.55 0.58 18.11
C THR A 239 8.97 0.08 16.79
N LEU A 240 9.01 0.93 15.73
CA LEU A 240 8.60 0.52 14.38
C LEU A 240 9.30 -0.75 13.90
N TRP A 241 10.57 -0.95 14.28
CA TRP A 241 11.35 -2.13 13.92
C TRP A 241 10.87 -3.40 14.62
N GLU A 242 10.44 -3.29 15.88
CA GLU A 242 9.88 -4.40 16.64
C GLU A 242 8.48 -4.76 16.16
N GLU A 243 7.62 -3.77 15.90
CA GLU A 243 6.32 -4.02 15.29
C GLU A 243 6.47 -4.66 13.92
N ARG A 244 7.43 -4.19 13.11
CA ARG A 244 7.69 -4.80 11.82
C ARG A 244 8.13 -6.26 11.94
N LYS A 245 8.96 -6.62 12.92
CA LYS A 245 9.31 -8.03 13.17
C LYS A 245 8.07 -8.84 13.53
N ASP A 246 7.22 -8.35 14.43
CA ASP A 246 5.97 -9.01 14.79
C ASP A 246 5.07 -9.20 13.56
N GLU A 247 4.96 -8.18 12.70
CA GLU A 247 4.13 -8.21 11.50
C GLU A 247 4.71 -9.13 10.42
N VAL A 248 6.04 -9.21 10.27
CA VAL A 248 6.72 -10.20 9.41
C VAL A 248 6.48 -11.62 9.95
N GLU A 249 6.58 -11.84 11.26
CA GLU A 249 6.27 -13.14 11.90
C GLU A 249 4.81 -13.54 11.68
N LYS A 250 3.89 -12.58 11.71
CA LYS A 250 2.46 -12.77 11.35
C LYS A 250 2.24 -12.90 9.84
N GLY A 251 3.24 -12.59 9.02
CA GLY A 251 3.19 -12.66 7.55
C GLY A 251 2.44 -11.52 6.87
N MET A 252 2.33 -10.35 7.52
CA MET A 252 1.70 -9.14 6.98
C MET A 252 2.62 -8.31 6.07
N LEU A 253 3.93 -8.60 6.09
CA LEU A 253 5.00 -7.92 5.35
C LEU A 253 5.98 -8.92 4.76
#